data_AF-A0A9R1PGH2-F1
#
_entry.id   AF-A0A9R1PGH2-F1
#
_cell.length_a   1.000
_cell.length_b   1.000
_cell.length_c   1.000
_cell.angle_alpha   90.00
_cell.angle_beta   90.00
_cell.angle_gamma   90.00
#
_symmetry.space_group_name_H-M   'P 1'
#
loop_
_entity.id
_entity.type
_entity.pdbx_description
1 polymer ?
#
loop_
_entity_poly.entity_id
_entity_poly.type
_entity_poly.pdbx_seq_one_letter_code
_entity_poly.pdbx_strand_id
1 'polypeptide(L)'
;MIRWKVNKKRRQPPPRDDRVTSVRAITVQRPPVSGQLLLERACCTVVALATSALCHWAWSYFQSRKCLRTYGRDMTGEGDPVIGRDDEIDRVVDILCRRTKNCAALVGAAGVGKTAVAEGLAQRIASGAVPDALVGARVVEVDLAAMVAGTRYRGMFEERMKNVIKRAEASNGKIILFVDEMHMLYSAGSSRTNCTSASNMLKPALARGRIRCVGATTFDEYRQYVEKDPALERRFQKVHVGEPSIEATIAILRGLKQRFQDHHGHEIQDAALVAAAHLGARYITGRQFPDKAIDLIDEACTFIARKMKQIDNQLLVDDNTTPNSLNDANKKVVVNPKSSSTNRVKKAIVDPNDVAL
;
A
#
# COMPACT_ATOMS: atom_id res chain seq x y z
N MET A 1 50.92 -21.72 -45.91
CA MET A 1 49.74 -21.95 -46.77
C MET A 1 48.50 -21.70 -45.92
N ILE A 2 47.56 -20.79 -46.15
CA ILE A 2 47.24 -19.83 -47.22
C ILE A 2 46.61 -18.60 -46.54
N ARG A 3 46.97 -17.42 -47.05
CA ARG A 3 46.65 -16.08 -46.54
C ARG A 3 45.46 -15.54 -47.36
N TRP A 4 44.30 -15.30 -46.75
CA TRP A 4 43.15 -14.70 -47.43
C TRP A 4 43.31 -13.17 -47.51
N LYS A 5 43.69 -12.68 -48.69
CA LYS A 5 43.63 -11.26 -49.08
C LYS A 5 42.21 -10.95 -49.56
N VAL A 6 41.44 -10.18 -48.79
CA VAL A 6 40.19 -9.56 -49.27
C VAL A 6 40.50 -8.18 -49.83
N ASN A 7 40.27 -8.04 -51.13
CA ASN A 7 40.58 -6.87 -51.95
C ASN A 7 39.50 -5.78 -51.76
N LYS A 8 39.83 -4.68 -51.07
CA LYS A 8 38.96 -3.49 -50.98
C LYS A 8 39.02 -2.71 -52.30
N LYS A 9 38.12 -3.00 -53.25
CA LYS A 9 37.83 -2.08 -54.35
C LYS A 9 37.05 -0.88 -53.81
N ARG A 10 37.74 0.25 -53.65
CA ARG A 10 37.12 1.57 -53.44
C ARG A 10 36.26 1.90 -54.67
N ARG A 11 34.95 2.12 -54.47
CA ARG A 11 34.10 2.74 -55.50
C ARG A 11 34.38 4.24 -55.51
N GLN A 12 34.86 4.77 -56.63
CA GLN A 12 34.92 6.22 -56.89
C GLN A 12 33.49 6.73 -57.20
N PRO A 13 33.12 7.95 -56.79
CA PRO A 13 31.90 8.58 -57.26
C PRO A 13 32.03 8.97 -58.75
N PRO A 14 30.92 8.97 -59.52
CA PRO A 14 30.95 9.36 -60.93
C PRO A 14 31.23 10.87 -61.11
N PRO A 15 31.75 11.30 -62.28
CA PRO A 15 32.13 12.68 -62.55
C PRO A 15 30.91 13.61 -62.66
N ARG A 16 31.10 14.88 -62.25
CA ARG A 16 30.14 15.97 -62.45
C ARG A 16 30.13 16.37 -63.93
N ASP A 17 28.97 16.30 -64.56
CA ASP A 17 28.72 16.84 -65.89
C ASP A 17 28.10 18.23 -65.75
N ASP A 18 28.89 19.25 -66.09
CA ASP A 18 28.48 20.65 -66.16
C ASP A 18 27.77 20.90 -67.51
N ARG A 19 26.48 20.57 -67.60
CA ARG A 19 25.60 21.07 -68.67
C ARG A 19 24.32 21.64 -68.10
N VAL A 20 24.35 22.97 -68.07
CA VAL A 20 23.23 23.91 -67.90
C VAL A 20 21.98 23.42 -68.62
N THR A 21 21.00 22.94 -67.86
CA THR A 21 19.60 22.94 -68.26
C THR A 21 18.92 24.06 -67.48
N SER A 22 18.66 25.17 -68.16
CA SER A 22 17.92 26.31 -67.64
C SER A 22 16.50 25.90 -67.29
N VAL A 23 16.26 25.49 -66.05
CA VAL A 23 14.90 25.44 -65.51
C VAL A 23 14.50 26.88 -65.23
N ARG A 24 13.67 27.46 -66.11
CA ARG A 24 12.98 28.71 -65.85
C ARG A 24 12.27 28.59 -64.50
N ALA A 25 12.69 29.39 -63.52
CA ALA A 25 11.95 29.58 -62.29
C ALA A 25 10.55 30.11 -62.67
N ILE A 26 9.54 29.26 -62.56
CA ILE A 26 8.16 29.73 -62.50
C ILE A 26 8.03 30.38 -61.12
N THR A 27 8.30 31.67 -61.05
CA THR A 27 7.97 32.49 -59.89
C THR A 27 6.45 32.53 -59.80
N VAL A 28 5.87 31.59 -59.06
CA VAL A 28 4.47 31.65 -58.66
C VAL A 28 4.34 32.86 -57.75
N GLN A 29 3.87 33.99 -58.30
CA GLN A 29 3.41 35.12 -57.51
C GLN A 29 2.30 34.61 -56.60
N ARG A 30 2.60 34.47 -55.30
CA ARG A 30 1.56 34.28 -54.29
C ARG A 30 0.74 35.58 -54.24
N PRO A 31 -0.59 35.52 -54.34
CA PRO A 31 -1.40 36.74 -54.23
C PRO A 31 -1.17 37.37 -52.84
N PRO A 32 -1.31 38.70 -52.72
CA PRO A 32 -1.16 39.38 -51.44
C PRO A 32 -2.19 38.83 -50.46
N VAL A 33 -1.71 38.16 -49.41
CA VAL A 33 -2.57 37.65 -48.34
C VAL A 33 -3.02 38.85 -47.52
N SER A 34 -4.32 39.13 -47.52
CA SER A 34 -4.93 40.17 -46.69
C SER A 34 -4.59 39.92 -45.20
N GLY A 35 -4.31 40.99 -44.46
CA GLY A 35 -3.89 40.90 -43.05
C GLY A 35 -4.83 40.10 -42.13
N GLN A 36 -6.11 39.98 -42.51
CA GLN A 36 -7.10 39.14 -41.82
C GLN A 36 -6.80 37.64 -41.91
N LEU A 37 -6.34 37.14 -43.06
CA LEU A 37 -6.06 35.70 -43.28
C LEU A 37 -4.78 35.24 -42.58
N LEU A 38 -3.82 36.16 -42.36
CA LEU A 38 -2.64 35.92 -41.51
C LEU A 38 -3.03 35.85 -40.03
N LEU A 39 -3.97 36.69 -39.59
CA LEU A 39 -4.47 36.68 -38.22
C LEU A 39 -5.26 35.39 -37.90
N GLU A 40 -6.09 34.91 -38.83
CA GLU A 40 -6.83 33.65 -38.68
C GLU A 40 -5.91 32.42 -38.65
N ARG A 41 -4.87 32.38 -39.50
CA ARG A 41 -3.87 31.30 -39.49
C ARG A 41 -3.02 31.30 -38.23
N ALA A 42 -2.66 32.48 -37.71
CA ALA A 42 -1.99 32.62 -36.42
C ALA A 42 -2.91 32.16 -35.26
N CYS A 43 -4.20 32.52 -35.30
CA CYS A 43 -5.18 32.10 -34.30
C CYS A 43 -5.37 30.57 -34.30
N CYS A 44 -5.53 29.95 -35.47
CA CYS A 44 -5.65 28.50 -35.60
C CYS A 44 -4.41 27.75 -35.11
N THR A 45 -3.20 28.27 -35.36
CA THR A 45 -1.96 27.65 -34.86
C THR A 45 -1.80 27.82 -33.34
N VAL A 46 -2.20 28.97 -32.77
CA VAL A 46 -2.21 29.19 -31.32
C VAL A 46 -3.25 28.29 -30.63
N VAL A 47 -4.45 28.14 -31.20
CA VAL A 47 -5.50 27.25 -30.68
C VAL A 47 -5.10 25.78 -30.79
N ALA A 48 -4.46 25.35 -31.89
CA ALA A 48 -3.93 24.00 -32.06
C ALA A 48 -2.78 23.67 -31.09
N LEU A 49 -1.88 24.62 -30.83
CA LEU A 49 -0.82 24.47 -29.84
C LEU A 49 -1.38 24.45 -28.41
N ALA A 50 -2.38 25.29 -28.11
CA ALA A 50 -3.03 25.31 -26.80
C ALA A 50 -3.82 24.01 -26.53
N THR A 51 -4.54 23.49 -27.52
CA THR A 51 -5.32 22.24 -27.38
C THR A 51 -4.41 21.01 -27.29
N SER A 52 -3.33 20.95 -28.06
CA SER A 52 -2.33 19.87 -27.94
C SER A 52 -1.58 19.93 -26.60
N ALA A 53 -1.26 21.11 -26.10
CA ALA A 53 -0.69 21.30 -24.75
C ALA A 53 -1.66 20.88 -23.64
N LEU A 54 -2.95 21.25 -23.75
CA LEU A 54 -4.00 20.82 -22.81
C LEU A 54 -4.23 19.32 -22.86
N CYS A 55 -4.23 18.71 -24.05
CA CYS A 55 -4.40 17.27 -24.22
C CYS A 55 -3.19 16.50 -23.69
N HIS A 56 -1.97 17.00 -23.94
CA HIS A 56 -0.75 16.44 -23.36
C HIS A 56 -0.69 16.62 -21.84
N TRP A 57 -1.15 17.76 -21.33
CA TRP A 57 -1.27 18.01 -19.88
C TRP A 57 -2.31 17.08 -19.25
N ALA A 58 -3.49 16.93 -19.87
CA ALA A 58 -4.54 16.02 -19.42
C ALA A 58 -4.10 14.56 -19.48
N TRP A 59 -3.39 14.14 -20.54
CA TRP A 59 -2.82 12.81 -20.68
C TRP A 59 -1.75 12.54 -19.62
N SER A 60 -0.82 13.48 -19.42
CA SER A 60 0.22 13.39 -18.40
C SER A 60 -0.37 13.35 -16.99
N TYR A 61 -1.39 14.16 -16.73
CA TYR A 61 -2.16 14.17 -15.48
C TYR A 61 -2.90 12.84 -15.25
N PHE A 62 -3.50 12.27 -16.30
CA PHE A 62 -4.21 10.98 -16.24
C PHE A 62 -3.25 9.80 -16.00
N GLN A 63 -2.12 9.72 -16.73
CA GLN A 63 -1.07 8.72 -16.47
C GLN A 63 -0.49 8.86 -15.05
N SER A 64 -0.30 10.10 -14.58
CA SER A 64 0.21 10.38 -13.24
C SER A 64 -0.77 9.98 -12.13
N ARG A 65 -2.08 10.10 -12.36
CA ARG A 65 -3.12 9.59 -11.43
C ARG A 65 -3.17 8.07 -11.40
N LYS A 66 -2.93 7.38 -12.53
CA LYS A 66 -2.86 5.91 -12.57
C LYS A 66 -1.69 5.39 -11.72
N CYS A 67 -0.51 6.00 -11.79
CA CYS A 67 0.69 5.46 -11.15
C CYS A 67 0.53 5.22 -9.62
N LEU A 68 0.07 6.21 -8.86
CA LEU A 68 -0.18 6.04 -7.42
C LEU A 68 -1.36 5.13 -7.10
N ARG A 69 -2.35 4.99 -8.01
CA ARG A 69 -3.46 4.04 -7.83
C ARG A 69 -3.09 2.61 -8.18
N THR A 70 -2.12 2.42 -9.06
CA THR A 70 -1.69 1.10 -9.54
C THR A 70 -0.62 0.49 -8.64
N TYR A 71 0.26 1.32 -8.07
CA TYR A 71 1.39 0.88 -7.25
C TYR A 71 1.36 1.41 -5.82
N GLY A 72 0.26 2.04 -5.43
CA GLY A 72 0.06 2.52 -4.08
C GLY A 72 -1.36 2.29 -3.62
N ARG A 73 -1.50 2.11 -2.31
CA ARG A 73 -2.77 1.98 -1.62
C ARG A 73 -3.05 3.27 -0.88
N ASP A 74 -4.20 3.86 -1.11
CA ASP A 74 -4.62 5.06 -0.37
C ASP A 74 -5.13 4.62 1.00
N MET A 75 -4.51 5.10 2.07
CA MET A 75 -4.87 4.76 3.45
C MET A 75 -5.84 5.79 4.04
N THR A 76 -6.09 6.92 3.37
CA THR A 76 -7.00 7.94 3.91
C THR A 76 -8.44 7.44 3.98
N GLY A 77 -8.92 7.18 5.20
CA GLY A 77 -10.33 6.89 5.50
C GLY A 77 -10.73 5.41 5.45
N GLU A 78 -9.83 4.52 5.02
CA GLU A 78 -10.08 3.07 4.97
C GLU A 78 -9.10 2.35 5.89
N GLY A 79 -9.59 1.65 6.91
CA GLY A 79 -8.75 0.86 7.83
C GLY A 79 -9.50 0.39 9.08
N ASP A 80 -8.80 -0.39 9.90
CA ASP A 80 -9.28 -0.78 11.21
C ASP A 80 -9.16 0.38 12.20
N PRO A 81 -10.08 0.50 13.18
CA PRO A 81 -9.98 1.55 14.18
C PRO A 81 -8.66 1.42 14.94
N VAL A 82 -7.91 2.52 15.03
CA VAL A 82 -6.63 2.55 15.75
C VAL A 82 -6.88 3.00 17.19
N ILE A 83 -6.55 2.14 18.15
CA ILE A 83 -6.75 2.37 19.59
C ILE A 83 -5.40 2.50 20.29
N GLY A 84 -5.25 3.51 21.14
CA GLY A 84 -4.13 3.61 22.09
C GLY A 84 -2.77 3.91 21.48
N ARG A 85 -2.71 4.74 20.44
CA ARG A 85 -1.47 5.21 19.77
C ARG A 85 -1.42 6.72 19.54
N ASP A 86 -2.12 7.46 20.38
CA ASP A 86 -2.30 8.90 20.18
C ASP A 86 -0.98 9.66 20.26
N ASP A 87 -0.15 9.36 21.25
CA ASP A 87 1.16 10.00 21.46
C ASP A 87 2.11 9.78 20.27
N GLU A 88 2.16 8.56 19.71
CA GLU A 88 2.97 8.28 18.54
C GLU A 88 2.44 8.99 17.29
N ILE A 89 1.12 9.03 17.09
CA ILE A 89 0.50 9.71 15.95
C ILE A 89 0.74 11.23 16.06
N ASP A 90 0.55 11.83 17.24
CA ASP A 90 0.84 13.24 17.50
C ASP A 90 2.31 13.55 17.21
N ARG A 91 3.21 12.67 17.63
CA ARG A 91 4.64 12.83 17.34
C ARG A 91 4.92 12.79 15.83
N VAL A 92 4.25 11.92 15.07
CA VAL A 92 4.39 11.86 13.62
C VAL A 92 3.85 13.13 12.96
N VAL A 93 2.68 13.61 13.39
CA VAL A 93 2.07 14.87 12.92
C VAL A 93 3.03 16.04 13.11
N ASP A 94 3.60 16.17 14.32
CA ASP A 94 4.59 17.19 14.65
C ASP A 94 5.79 17.15 13.70
N ILE A 95 6.32 15.95 13.45
CA ILE A 95 7.48 15.74 12.56
C ILE A 95 7.16 16.17 11.13
N LEU A 96 6.00 15.76 10.59
CA LEU A 96 5.59 16.07 9.23
C LEU A 96 5.35 17.57 8.99
N CYS A 97 4.99 18.31 10.04
CA CYS A 97 4.80 19.76 10.01
C CYS A 97 6.13 20.56 10.04
N ARG A 98 7.27 19.94 10.37
CA ARG A 98 8.55 20.65 10.46
C ARG A 98 9.04 21.15 9.11
N ARG A 99 9.79 22.25 9.13
CA ARG A 99 10.53 22.78 7.95
C ARG A 99 11.73 21.89 7.58
N THR A 100 12.37 21.30 8.58
CA THR A 100 13.54 20.42 8.45
C THR A 100 13.31 19.14 9.25
N LYS A 101 13.84 18.00 8.80
CA LYS A 101 13.51 16.67 9.36
C LYS A 101 12.00 16.38 9.31
N ASN A 102 11.44 16.51 8.12
CA ASN A 102 10.01 16.36 7.83
C ASN A 102 9.61 14.94 7.39
N CYS A 103 10.46 13.94 7.65
CA CYS A 103 10.16 12.53 7.46
C CYS A 103 10.20 11.82 8.81
N ALA A 104 9.26 10.92 9.05
CA ALA A 104 9.20 10.14 10.28
C ALA A 104 9.67 8.70 10.01
N ALA A 105 10.45 8.14 10.92
CA ALA A 105 10.79 6.73 10.93
C ALA A 105 10.16 6.09 12.16
N LEU A 106 9.17 5.23 11.94
CA LEU A 106 8.54 4.40 12.97
C LEU A 106 9.46 3.22 13.26
N VAL A 107 10.13 3.25 14.42
CA VAL A 107 11.11 2.25 14.80
C VAL A 107 10.59 1.48 16.01
N GLY A 108 10.43 0.17 15.82
CA GLY A 108 9.83 -0.74 16.81
C GLY A 108 10.12 -2.19 16.44
N ALA A 109 9.85 -3.13 17.35
CA ALA A 109 9.90 -4.56 17.02
C ALA A 109 8.89 -4.92 15.91
N ALA A 110 8.93 -6.14 15.39
CA ALA A 110 7.85 -6.64 14.54
C ALA A 110 6.58 -6.83 15.39
N GLY A 111 5.39 -6.75 14.79
CA GLY A 111 4.13 -7.01 15.49
C GLY A 111 3.63 -5.93 16.46
N VAL A 112 4.39 -4.85 16.72
CA VAL A 112 3.95 -3.77 17.65
C VAL A 112 2.89 -2.81 17.07
N GLY A 113 2.53 -2.96 15.80
CA GLY A 113 1.54 -2.10 15.14
C GLY A 113 2.11 -0.81 14.52
N LYS A 114 3.28 -0.87 13.87
CA LYS A 114 3.86 0.28 13.15
C LYS A 114 2.94 0.76 12.02
N THR A 115 2.35 -0.17 11.28
CA THR A 115 1.38 0.12 10.21
C THR A 115 0.10 0.76 10.77
N ALA A 116 -0.36 0.31 11.95
CA ALA A 116 -1.51 0.92 12.63
C ALA A 116 -1.28 2.40 12.99
N VAL A 117 -0.05 2.82 13.33
CA VAL A 117 0.26 4.24 13.54
C VAL A 117 0.09 5.05 12.25
N ALA A 118 0.48 4.49 11.10
CA ALA A 118 0.30 5.15 9.81
C ALA A 118 -1.18 5.20 9.37
N GLU A 119 -1.96 4.15 9.65
CA GLU A 119 -3.41 4.14 9.47
C GLU A 119 -4.10 5.17 10.38
N GLY A 120 -3.66 5.27 11.64
CA GLY A 120 -4.18 6.24 12.60
C GLY A 120 -3.89 7.68 12.16
N LEU A 121 -2.70 7.94 11.62
CA LEU A 121 -2.38 9.21 10.97
C LEU A 121 -3.35 9.49 9.80
N ALA A 122 -3.61 8.49 8.95
CA ALA A 122 -4.51 8.65 7.81
C ALA A 122 -5.96 8.93 8.25
N GLN A 123 -6.43 8.26 9.31
CA GLN A 123 -7.74 8.50 9.92
C GLN A 123 -7.85 9.91 10.51
N ARG A 124 -6.82 10.40 11.21
CA ARG A 124 -6.80 11.77 11.75
C ARG A 124 -6.79 12.84 10.67
N ILE A 125 -6.08 12.59 9.56
CA ILE A 125 -6.12 13.51 8.41
C ILE A 125 -7.51 13.51 7.77
N ALA A 126 -8.15 12.34 7.66
CA ALA A 126 -9.50 12.22 7.11
C ALA A 126 -10.57 12.89 7.99
N SER A 127 -10.43 12.81 9.32
CA SER A 127 -11.32 13.49 10.27
C SER A 127 -11.06 15.00 10.40
N GLY A 128 -9.96 15.51 9.83
CA GLY A 128 -9.55 16.90 9.95
C GLY A 128 -8.92 17.26 11.29
N ALA A 129 -8.64 16.29 12.16
CA ALA A 129 -7.98 16.47 13.46
C ALA A 129 -6.46 16.62 13.30
N VAL A 130 -6.01 17.49 12.39
CA VAL A 130 -4.61 17.77 12.09
C VAL A 130 -4.38 19.26 11.83
N PRO A 131 -3.17 19.79 12.04
CA PRO A 131 -2.85 21.19 11.72
C PRO A 131 -3.06 21.52 10.24
N ASP A 132 -3.34 22.80 9.94
CA ASP A 132 -3.63 23.32 8.59
C ASP A 132 -2.63 22.88 7.51
N ALA A 133 -1.35 22.70 7.90
CA ALA A 133 -0.29 22.22 7.02
C ALA A 133 -0.57 20.83 6.41
N LEU A 134 -1.31 19.98 7.13
CA LEU A 134 -1.64 18.60 6.77
C LEU A 134 -3.11 18.40 6.39
N VAL A 135 -3.96 19.42 6.55
CA VAL A 135 -5.37 19.35 6.13
C VAL A 135 -5.47 19.03 4.64
N GLY A 136 -6.29 18.03 4.30
CA GLY A 136 -6.46 17.54 2.93
C GLY A 136 -5.24 16.81 2.35
N ALA A 137 -4.26 16.43 3.19
CA ALA A 137 -3.21 15.53 2.78
C ALA A 137 -3.75 14.11 2.55
N ARG A 138 -3.01 13.29 1.81
CA ARG A 138 -3.30 11.87 1.59
C ARG A 138 -2.12 11.03 2.02
N VAL A 139 -2.38 9.95 2.73
CA VAL A 139 -1.38 8.96 3.13
C VAL A 139 -1.46 7.82 2.13
N VAL A 140 -0.39 7.64 1.35
CA VAL A 140 -0.33 6.61 0.31
C VAL A 140 0.76 5.61 0.66
N GLU A 141 0.35 4.38 0.94
CA GLU A 141 1.24 3.24 1.08
C GLU A 141 1.82 2.86 -0.28
N VAL A 142 3.14 2.67 -0.32
CA VAL A 142 3.87 2.30 -1.53
C VAL A 142 4.15 0.79 -1.51
N ASP A 143 3.49 0.05 -2.41
CA ASP A 143 3.72 -1.39 -2.54
C ASP A 143 4.93 -1.65 -3.46
N LEU A 144 6.06 -1.96 -2.84
CA LEU A 144 7.29 -2.29 -3.54
C LEU A 144 7.21 -3.62 -4.30
N ALA A 145 6.45 -4.59 -3.77
CA ALA A 145 6.27 -5.89 -4.41
C ALA A 145 5.49 -5.73 -5.72
N ALA A 146 4.40 -4.94 -5.72
CA ALA A 146 3.65 -4.62 -6.93
C ALA A 146 4.48 -3.86 -7.98
N MET A 147 5.42 -3.01 -7.53
CA MET A 147 6.32 -2.30 -8.46
C MET A 147 7.33 -3.23 -9.12
N VAL A 148 7.82 -4.23 -8.40
CA VAL A 148 8.72 -5.27 -8.93
C VAL A 148 7.95 -6.27 -9.81
N ALA A 149 6.70 -6.57 -9.47
CA ALA A 149 5.85 -7.47 -10.23
C ALA A 149 5.66 -6.99 -11.69
N GLY A 150 5.83 -7.94 -12.62
CA GLY A 150 5.71 -7.68 -14.05
C GLY A 150 6.86 -6.86 -14.66
N THR A 151 7.95 -6.59 -13.93
CA THR A 151 9.13 -5.95 -14.52
C THR A 151 10.06 -6.99 -15.16
N ARG A 152 10.02 -7.09 -16.49
CA ARG A 152 10.97 -7.91 -17.26
C ARG A 152 12.36 -7.26 -17.38
N TYR A 153 12.42 -5.93 -17.24
CA TYR A 153 13.63 -5.12 -17.38
C TYR A 153 13.79 -4.20 -16.17
N ARG A 154 15.02 -4.11 -15.65
CA ARG A 154 15.40 -3.28 -14.49
C ARG A 154 14.97 -1.81 -14.62
N GLY A 155 15.04 -1.25 -15.84
CA GLY A 155 14.67 0.14 -16.10
C GLY A 155 13.19 0.46 -15.85
N MET A 156 12.29 -0.52 -15.99
CA MET A 156 10.86 -0.29 -15.76
C MET A 156 10.53 -0.05 -14.29
N PHE A 157 11.22 -0.73 -13.37
CA PHE A 157 11.07 -0.48 -11.93
C PHE A 157 11.53 0.94 -11.57
N GLU A 158 12.70 1.34 -12.09
CA GLU A 158 13.24 2.68 -11.86
C GLU A 158 12.30 3.77 -12.41
N GLU A 159 11.72 3.55 -13.60
CA GLU A 159 10.76 4.48 -14.18
C GLU A 159 9.49 4.62 -13.32
N ARG A 160 8.94 3.51 -12.82
CA ARG A 160 7.79 3.51 -11.89
C ARG A 160 8.10 4.31 -10.62
N MET A 161 9.25 4.03 -9.99
CA MET A 161 9.69 4.77 -8.79
C MET A 161 9.92 6.26 -9.06
N LYS A 162 10.53 6.62 -10.20
CA LYS A 162 10.67 8.02 -10.64
C LYS A 162 9.32 8.71 -10.74
N ASN A 163 8.31 8.05 -11.30
CA ASN A 163 6.98 8.62 -11.47
C ASN A 163 6.29 8.85 -10.12
N VAL A 164 6.41 7.91 -9.18
CA VAL A 164 5.90 8.08 -7.80
C VAL A 164 6.57 9.26 -7.09
N ILE A 165 7.90 9.34 -7.15
CA ILE A 165 8.66 10.45 -6.55
C ILE A 165 8.25 11.80 -7.17
N LYS A 166 8.22 11.89 -8.51
CA LYS A 166 7.80 13.13 -9.20
C LYS A 166 6.40 13.55 -8.79
N ARG A 167 5.48 12.61 -8.61
CA ARG A 167 4.11 12.90 -8.20
C ARG A 167 4.02 13.39 -6.76
N ALA A 168 4.79 12.79 -5.86
CA ALA A 168 4.91 13.22 -4.48
C ALA A 168 5.51 14.64 -4.41
N GLU A 169 6.57 14.93 -5.17
CA GLU A 169 7.16 16.27 -5.26
C GLU A 169 6.14 17.31 -5.81
N ALA A 170 5.42 16.98 -6.87
CA ALA A 170 4.41 17.86 -7.47
C ALA A 170 3.19 18.12 -6.55
N SER A 171 3.04 17.37 -5.46
CA SER A 171 1.95 17.57 -4.51
C SER A 171 2.23 18.63 -3.45
N ASN A 172 3.43 19.24 -3.45
CA ASN A 172 3.85 20.24 -2.47
C ASN A 172 3.58 19.81 -1.01
N GLY A 173 3.85 18.53 -0.69
CA GLY A 173 3.68 17.98 0.65
C GLY A 173 2.25 17.56 1.03
N LYS A 174 1.28 17.62 0.10
CA LYS A 174 -0.06 17.06 0.31
C LYS A 174 -0.14 15.54 0.13
N ILE A 175 0.88 14.91 -0.44
CA ILE A 175 1.00 13.44 -0.45
C ILE A 175 2.10 13.05 0.53
N ILE A 176 1.72 12.23 1.52
CA ILE A 176 2.62 11.60 2.48
C ILE A 176 2.79 10.16 2.00
N LEU A 177 4.02 9.78 1.70
CA LEU A 177 4.34 8.41 1.31
C LEU A 177 4.52 7.57 2.57
N PHE A 178 3.79 6.48 2.69
CA PHE A 178 4.05 5.45 3.69
C PHE A 178 4.81 4.31 3.02
N VAL A 179 5.91 3.88 3.63
CA VAL A 179 6.66 2.71 3.17
C VAL A 179 6.80 1.75 4.34
N ASP A 180 6.11 0.63 4.24
CA ASP A 180 6.37 -0.49 5.13
C ASP A 180 7.72 -1.14 4.78
N GLU A 181 8.39 -1.67 5.79
CA GLU A 181 9.73 -2.26 5.64
C GLU A 181 10.69 -1.36 4.86
N MET A 182 10.81 -0.10 5.30
CA MET A 182 11.61 0.93 4.62
C MET A 182 13.06 0.48 4.34
N HIS A 183 13.59 -0.46 5.11
CA HIS A 183 14.89 -1.07 4.87
C HIS A 183 14.99 -1.75 3.49
N MET A 184 13.91 -2.25 2.89
CA MET A 184 13.89 -2.87 1.56
C MET A 184 14.28 -1.89 0.45
N LEU A 185 14.00 -0.60 0.63
CA LEU A 185 14.46 0.46 -0.28
C LEU A 185 15.96 0.72 -0.18
N TYR A 186 16.57 0.40 0.97
CA TYR A 186 17.94 0.76 1.30
C TYR A 186 18.91 -0.43 1.31
N SER A 187 18.39 -1.66 1.47
CA SER A 187 19.13 -2.92 1.43
C SER A 187 19.48 -3.31 -0.02
N ALA A 188 20.24 -2.46 -0.69
CA ALA A 188 20.72 -2.67 -2.05
C ALA A 188 22.09 -3.39 -2.09
N GLY A 189 22.49 -4.09 -1.03
CA GLY A 189 23.87 -4.56 -0.86
C GLY A 189 24.08 -6.06 -0.63
N SER A 190 23.08 -6.81 -0.17
CA SER A 190 23.30 -8.17 0.33
C SER A 190 22.32 -9.19 -0.23
N SER A 191 22.50 -9.49 -1.51
CA SER A 191 22.08 -10.72 -2.20
C SER A 191 20.57 -10.98 -2.41
N ARG A 192 20.25 -11.44 -3.63
CA ARG A 192 19.07 -12.22 -4.09
C ARG A 192 17.78 -11.54 -4.54
N THR A 193 17.62 -10.21 -4.54
CA THR A 193 16.51 -9.60 -5.31
C THR A 193 16.93 -8.31 -6.02
N ASN A 194 16.55 -8.20 -7.30
CA ASN A 194 17.01 -7.25 -8.31
C ASN A 194 16.63 -5.77 -8.10
N CYS A 195 16.58 -5.26 -6.86
CA CYS A 195 16.24 -3.87 -6.52
C CYS A 195 17.44 -3.02 -6.07
N THR A 196 18.57 -3.10 -6.79
CA THR A 196 19.82 -2.44 -6.39
C THR A 196 19.87 -0.91 -6.61
N SER A 197 18.78 -0.26 -7.06
CA SER A 197 18.79 1.18 -7.45
C SER A 197 17.84 2.10 -6.68
N ALA A 198 16.92 1.59 -5.86
CA ALA A 198 15.85 2.43 -5.29
C ALA A 198 16.39 3.52 -4.33
N SER A 199 17.38 3.18 -3.51
CA SER A 199 18.03 4.10 -2.57
C SER A 199 18.66 5.31 -3.27
N ASN A 200 19.37 5.11 -4.39
CA ASN A 200 19.99 6.19 -5.16
C ASN A 200 18.97 7.15 -5.78
N MET A 201 17.74 6.69 -6.02
CA MET A 201 16.68 7.50 -6.61
C MET A 201 15.91 8.31 -5.57
N LEU A 202 15.76 7.76 -4.36
CA LEU A 202 15.05 8.42 -3.26
C LEU A 202 15.93 9.43 -2.53
N LYS A 203 17.23 9.16 -2.39
CA LYS A 203 18.17 10.04 -1.68
C LYS A 203 18.10 11.50 -2.16
N PRO A 204 18.11 11.83 -3.47
CA PRO A 204 18.00 13.21 -3.92
C PRO A 204 16.66 13.88 -3.57
N ALA A 205 15.55 13.15 -3.65
CA ALA A 205 14.23 13.68 -3.34
C ALA A 205 14.07 13.96 -1.84
N LEU A 206 14.55 13.02 -1.01
CA LEU A 206 14.58 13.13 0.45
C LEU A 206 15.56 14.22 0.90
N ALA A 207 16.79 14.23 0.38
CA ALA A 207 17.83 15.19 0.75
C ALA A 207 17.40 16.63 0.47
N ARG A 208 16.64 16.86 -0.60
CA ARG A 208 16.08 18.18 -0.93
C ARG A 208 14.85 18.56 -0.08
N GLY A 209 14.27 17.62 0.67
CA GLY A 209 13.11 17.85 1.54
C GLY A 209 11.80 18.11 0.78
N ARG A 210 11.72 17.72 -0.50
CA ARG A 210 10.54 17.97 -1.34
C ARG A 210 9.40 16.98 -1.13
N ILE A 211 9.69 15.85 -0.48
CA ILE A 211 8.71 14.80 -0.20
C ILE A 211 8.60 14.59 1.30
N ARG A 212 7.39 14.26 1.75
CA ARG A 212 7.10 13.79 3.11
C ARG A 212 6.97 12.28 3.07
N CYS A 213 7.66 11.60 3.98
CA CYS A 213 7.68 10.14 4.05
C CYS A 213 7.56 9.68 5.51
N VAL A 214 6.78 8.62 5.71
CA VAL A 214 6.70 7.85 6.95
C VAL A 214 7.19 6.43 6.62
N GLY A 215 8.26 5.98 7.27
CA GLY A 215 8.82 4.66 7.04
C GLY A 215 8.75 3.79 8.28
N ALA A 216 8.33 2.53 8.15
CA ALA A 216 8.38 1.55 9.23
C ALA A 216 9.62 0.66 9.12
N THR A 217 10.30 0.41 10.24
CA THR A 217 11.52 -0.43 10.26
C THR A 217 11.79 -0.97 11.68
N THR A 218 12.70 -1.93 11.81
CA THR A 218 13.18 -2.41 13.11
C THR A 218 14.35 -1.56 13.64
N PHE A 219 14.69 -1.72 14.92
CA PHE A 219 15.82 -0.98 15.51
C PHE A 219 17.14 -1.28 14.82
N ASP A 220 17.39 -2.55 14.52
CA ASP A 220 18.65 -3.00 13.93
C ASP A 220 18.79 -2.49 12.50
N GLU A 221 17.72 -2.59 11.71
CA GLU A 221 17.69 -2.04 10.35
C GLU A 221 17.87 -0.52 10.33
N TYR A 222 17.19 0.21 11.22
CA TYR A 222 17.33 1.67 11.30
C TYR A 222 18.79 2.06 11.57
N ARG A 223 19.44 1.39 12.53
CA ARG A 223 20.85 1.61 12.86
C ARG A 223 21.78 1.21 11.72
N GLN A 224 21.47 0.14 11.00
CA GLN A 224 22.32 -0.36 9.92
C GLN A 224 22.23 0.48 8.63
N TYR A 225 21.04 0.98 8.28
CA TYR A 225 20.78 1.58 6.97
C TYR A 225 20.48 3.08 7.02
N VAL A 226 19.82 3.59 8.07
CA VAL A 226 19.39 5.00 8.14
C VAL A 226 20.40 5.85 8.91
N GLU A 227 20.86 5.40 10.08
CA GLU A 227 21.83 6.16 10.90
C GLU A 227 23.22 6.22 10.25
N LYS A 228 23.59 5.24 9.43
CA LYS A 228 24.87 5.24 8.71
C LYS A 228 24.91 6.21 7.52
N ASP A 229 23.77 6.66 7.01
CA ASP A 229 23.71 7.55 5.84
C ASP A 229 23.39 8.99 6.26
N PRO A 230 24.37 9.92 6.17
CA PRO A 230 24.17 11.32 6.54
C PRO A 230 23.10 12.06 5.72
N ALA A 231 22.69 11.55 4.55
CA ALA A 231 21.61 12.15 3.77
C ALA A 231 20.24 11.83 4.36
N LEU A 232 20.07 10.61 4.88
CA LEU A 232 18.81 10.14 5.46
C LEU A 232 18.65 10.61 6.91
N GLU A 233 19.71 10.54 7.71
CA GLU A 233 19.72 11.00 9.11
C GLU A 233 19.29 12.49 9.25
N ARG A 234 19.64 13.32 8.26
CA ARG A 234 19.26 14.75 8.22
C ARG A 234 17.78 14.99 7.95
N ARG A 235 17.01 13.96 7.58
CA ARG A 235 15.61 14.08 7.13
C ARG A 235 14.64 13.21 7.92
N PHE A 236 15.08 12.03 8.33
CA PHE A 236 14.30 11.15 9.17
C PHE A 236 14.47 11.52 10.65
N GLN A 237 13.33 11.70 11.32
CA GLN A 237 13.26 11.74 12.76
C GLN A 237 12.71 10.41 13.26
N LYS A 238 13.43 9.78 14.18
CA LYS A 238 13.01 8.53 14.83
C LYS A 238 11.81 8.78 15.74
N VAL A 239 10.79 7.95 15.59
CA VAL A 239 9.63 7.78 16.48
C VAL A 239 9.70 6.36 17.02
N HIS A 240 9.78 6.24 18.34
CA HIS A 240 9.84 4.94 19.00
C HIS A 240 8.42 4.39 19.12
N VAL A 241 8.19 3.20 18.59
CA VAL A 241 6.92 2.47 18.74
C VAL A 241 7.19 1.25 19.61
N GLY A 242 6.78 1.35 20.86
CA GLY A 242 6.94 0.29 21.86
C GLY A 242 5.81 -0.73 21.83
N GLU A 243 6.06 -1.89 22.43
CA GLU A 243 5.02 -2.88 22.73
C GLU A 243 4.02 -2.28 23.72
N PRO A 244 2.69 -2.40 23.49
CA PRO A 244 1.68 -1.92 24.41
C PRO A 244 1.62 -2.77 25.68
N SER A 245 1.07 -2.20 26.76
CA SER A 245 0.80 -2.97 27.99
C SER A 245 -0.30 -4.02 27.76
N ILE A 246 -0.44 -4.98 28.68
CA ILE A 246 -1.51 -5.99 28.62
C ILE A 246 -2.89 -5.29 28.62
N GLU A 247 -3.07 -4.29 29.49
CA GLU A 247 -4.32 -3.53 29.58
C GLU A 247 -4.63 -2.76 28.28
N ALA A 248 -3.61 -2.11 27.71
CA ALA A 248 -3.74 -1.42 26.42
C ALA A 248 -4.06 -2.42 25.29
N THR A 249 -3.46 -3.61 25.32
CA THR A 249 -3.75 -4.68 24.35
C THR A 249 -5.20 -5.15 24.46
N ILE A 250 -5.73 -5.31 25.67
CA ILE A 250 -7.15 -5.65 25.87
C ILE A 250 -8.05 -4.56 25.28
N ALA A 251 -7.71 -3.28 25.47
CA ALA A 251 -8.46 -2.18 24.86
C ALA A 251 -8.41 -2.22 23.32
N ILE A 252 -7.25 -2.53 22.74
CA ILE A 252 -7.09 -2.72 21.29
C ILE A 252 -7.98 -3.87 20.80
N LEU A 253 -7.92 -5.04 21.45
CA LEU A 253 -8.73 -6.20 21.11
C LEU A 253 -10.24 -5.89 21.19
N ARG A 254 -10.67 -5.14 22.21
CA ARG A 254 -12.07 -4.70 22.34
C ARG A 254 -12.51 -3.79 21.19
N GLY A 255 -11.63 -2.91 20.72
CA GLY A 255 -11.92 -2.06 19.56
C GLY A 255 -11.99 -2.83 18.24
N LEU A 256 -11.17 -3.88 18.10
CA LEU A 256 -11.17 -4.76 16.91
C LEU A 256 -12.26 -5.84 16.96
N LYS A 257 -12.84 -6.11 18.13
CA LYS A 257 -13.84 -7.15 18.36
C LYS A 257 -14.93 -7.19 17.29
N GLN A 258 -15.56 -6.05 16.99
CA GLN A 258 -16.67 -6.00 16.02
C GLN A 258 -16.23 -6.48 14.63
N ARG A 259 -15.03 -6.07 14.17
CA ARG A 259 -14.48 -6.48 12.86
C ARG A 259 -14.25 -7.98 12.78
N PHE A 260 -13.69 -8.58 13.83
CA PHE A 260 -13.49 -10.03 13.89
C PHE A 260 -14.80 -10.79 13.93
N GLN A 261 -15.79 -10.30 14.68
CA GLN A 261 -17.11 -10.90 14.73
C GLN A 261 -17.81 -10.85 13.36
N ASP A 262 -17.71 -9.72 12.65
CA ASP A 262 -18.30 -9.57 11.31
C ASP A 262 -17.61 -10.48 10.30
N HIS A 263 -16.29 -10.67 10.41
CA HIS A 263 -15.51 -11.54 9.53
C HIS A 263 -15.80 -13.03 9.75
N HIS A 264 -15.76 -13.49 11.01
CA HIS A 264 -15.91 -14.90 11.36
C HIS A 264 -17.36 -15.34 11.56
N GLY A 265 -18.28 -14.40 11.80
CA GLY A 265 -19.69 -14.70 12.11
C GLY A 265 -19.90 -15.30 13.50
N HIS A 266 -18.93 -15.16 14.40
CA HIS A 266 -18.96 -15.68 15.77
C HIS A 266 -18.99 -14.53 16.78
N GLU A 267 -19.62 -14.76 17.94
CA GLU A 267 -19.63 -13.79 19.02
C GLU A 267 -18.44 -14.01 19.94
N ILE A 268 -17.61 -12.99 20.12
CA ILE A 268 -16.41 -13.09 20.95
C ILE A 268 -16.71 -12.55 22.35
N GLN A 269 -16.57 -13.38 23.38
CA GLN A 269 -16.75 -12.91 24.75
C GLN A 269 -15.60 -12.00 25.20
N ASP A 270 -15.90 -11.04 26.07
CA ASP A 270 -14.87 -10.16 26.63
C ASP A 270 -13.83 -10.94 27.46
N ALA A 271 -14.29 -11.98 28.18
CA ALA A 271 -13.41 -12.87 28.93
C ALA A 271 -12.38 -13.58 28.04
N ALA A 272 -12.74 -13.92 26.79
CA ALA A 272 -11.81 -14.52 25.83
C ALA A 272 -10.72 -13.53 25.40
N LEU A 273 -11.05 -12.24 25.23
CA LEU A 273 -10.06 -11.20 24.92
C LEU A 273 -9.03 -11.01 26.05
N VAL A 274 -9.53 -10.99 27.29
CA VAL A 274 -8.68 -10.90 28.49
C VAL A 274 -7.79 -12.13 28.61
N ALA A 275 -8.34 -13.33 28.40
CA ALA A 275 -7.58 -14.57 28.40
C ALA A 275 -6.48 -14.57 27.33
N ALA A 276 -6.79 -14.17 26.09
CA ALA A 276 -5.81 -14.09 24.99
C ALA A 276 -4.63 -13.18 25.34
N ALA A 277 -4.90 -12.00 25.93
CA ALA A 277 -3.85 -11.08 26.34
C ALA A 277 -2.96 -11.66 27.45
N HIS A 278 -3.55 -12.27 28.49
CA HIS A 278 -2.77 -12.84 29.60
C HIS A 278 -2.00 -14.12 29.20
N LEU A 279 -2.64 -15.02 28.45
CA LEU A 279 -2.00 -16.26 27.98
C LEU A 279 -0.90 -15.95 26.96
N GLY A 280 -1.16 -15.03 26.02
CA GLY A 280 -0.14 -14.57 25.07
C GLY A 280 1.05 -13.90 25.75
N ALA A 281 0.84 -13.19 26.87
CA ALA A 281 1.93 -12.61 27.65
C ALA A 281 2.80 -13.70 28.31
N ARG A 282 2.16 -14.74 28.83
CA ARG A 282 2.80 -15.77 29.64
C ARG A 282 3.52 -16.83 28.81
N TYR A 283 2.90 -17.26 27.71
CA TYR A 283 3.35 -18.43 26.95
C TYR A 283 4.03 -18.08 25.62
N ILE A 284 3.74 -16.91 25.03
CA ILE A 284 4.33 -16.48 23.75
C ILE A 284 5.36 -15.37 24.01
N THR A 285 6.62 -15.78 24.20
CA THR A 285 7.74 -14.87 24.52
C THR A 285 8.49 -14.37 23.30
N GLY A 286 8.43 -15.07 22.16
CA GLY A 286 9.15 -14.72 20.93
C GLY A 286 8.45 -13.68 20.04
N ARG A 287 7.25 -13.24 20.39
CA ARG A 287 6.44 -12.26 19.66
C ARG A 287 5.97 -11.14 20.57
N GLN A 288 5.66 -10.00 19.97
CA GLN A 288 5.24 -8.79 20.66
C GLN A 288 3.73 -8.58 20.56
N PHE A 289 3.15 -7.87 21.52
CA PHE A 289 1.82 -7.30 21.43
C PHE A 289 1.78 -6.10 20.47
N PRO A 290 0.61 -5.82 19.84
CA PRO A 290 -0.67 -6.54 19.95
C PRO A 290 -0.78 -7.79 19.06
N ASP A 291 0.14 -7.97 18.10
CA ASP A 291 0.08 -9.02 17.07
C ASP A 291 -0.20 -10.43 17.62
N LYS A 292 0.56 -10.89 18.62
CA LYS A 292 0.36 -12.23 19.19
C LYS A 292 -1.01 -12.44 19.84
N ALA A 293 -1.64 -11.40 20.38
CA ALA A 293 -2.96 -11.53 21.00
C ALA A 293 -4.06 -11.56 19.95
N ILE A 294 -3.89 -10.77 18.89
CA ILE A 294 -4.77 -10.78 17.72
C ILE A 294 -4.76 -12.17 17.07
N ASP A 295 -3.56 -12.72 16.87
CA ASP A 295 -3.36 -14.05 16.29
C ASP A 295 -4.07 -15.16 17.11
N LEU A 296 -3.95 -15.13 18.44
CA LEU A 296 -4.67 -16.08 19.32
C LEU A 296 -6.20 -16.01 19.18
N ILE A 297 -6.75 -14.80 19.08
CA ILE A 297 -8.20 -14.62 18.90
C ILE A 297 -8.64 -15.08 17.51
N ASP A 298 -7.87 -14.77 16.48
CA ASP A 298 -8.16 -15.16 15.11
C ASP A 298 -8.11 -16.69 14.96
N GLU A 299 -7.07 -17.33 15.52
CA GLU A 299 -6.92 -18.77 15.54
C GLU A 299 -8.08 -19.46 16.29
N ALA A 300 -8.48 -18.94 17.46
CA ALA A 300 -9.63 -19.46 18.21
C ALA A 300 -10.95 -19.36 17.41
N CYS A 301 -11.17 -18.25 16.68
CA CYS A 301 -12.34 -18.09 15.82
C CYS A 301 -12.35 -19.13 14.68
N THR A 302 -11.21 -19.33 14.00
CA THR A 302 -11.12 -20.32 12.92
C THR A 302 -11.26 -21.76 13.43
N PHE A 303 -10.78 -22.04 14.65
CA PHE A 303 -10.93 -23.34 15.30
C PHE A 303 -12.40 -23.68 15.56
N ILE A 304 -13.17 -22.74 16.12
CA ILE A 304 -14.60 -22.92 16.37
C ILE A 304 -15.35 -23.11 15.06
N ALA A 305 -15.07 -22.29 14.05
CA ALA A 305 -15.68 -22.43 12.72
C ALA A 305 -15.46 -23.82 12.12
N ARG A 306 -14.25 -24.38 12.27
CA ARG A 306 -13.90 -25.73 11.82
C ARG A 306 -14.66 -26.80 12.61
N LYS A 307 -14.68 -26.69 13.95
CA LYS A 307 -15.39 -27.65 14.82
C LYS A 307 -16.89 -27.69 14.55
N MET A 308 -17.54 -26.53 14.34
CA MET A 308 -18.97 -26.49 14.03
C MET A 308 -19.29 -27.23 12.73
N LYS A 309 -18.49 -27.03 11.67
CA LYS A 309 -18.67 -27.76 10.41
C LYS A 309 -18.49 -29.27 10.58
N GLN A 310 -17.57 -29.71 11.44
CA GLN A 310 -17.39 -31.13 11.74
C GLN A 310 -18.62 -31.70 12.45
N ILE A 311 -19.15 -30.99 13.45
CA ILE A 311 -20.35 -31.41 14.20
C ILE A 311 -21.57 -31.45 13.26
N ASP A 312 -21.78 -30.43 12.44
CA ASP A 312 -22.90 -30.41 11.49
C ASP A 312 -22.77 -31.56 10.46
N ASN A 313 -21.57 -31.84 9.95
CA ASN A 313 -21.36 -32.99 9.06
C ASN A 313 -21.64 -34.33 9.75
N GLN A 314 -21.32 -34.46 11.03
CA GLN A 314 -21.55 -35.68 11.79
C GLN A 314 -23.04 -35.92 12.04
N LEU A 315 -23.79 -34.87 12.40
CA LEU A 315 -25.25 -34.91 12.54
C LEU A 315 -25.95 -35.29 11.23
N LEU A 316 -25.45 -34.82 10.08
CA LEU A 316 -25.98 -35.19 8.77
C LEU A 316 -25.70 -36.65 8.38
N VAL A 317 -24.63 -37.25 8.90
CA VAL A 317 -24.33 -38.68 8.69
C VAL A 317 -25.22 -39.54 9.57
N ASP A 318 -25.48 -39.12 10.81
CA ASP A 318 -26.34 -39.84 11.75
C ASP A 318 -27.80 -39.89 11.29
N ASP A 319 -28.34 -38.80 10.72
CA ASP A 319 -29.71 -38.78 10.16
C ASP A 319 -29.89 -39.70 8.94
N ASN A 320 -28.81 -39.97 8.19
CA ASN A 320 -28.82 -40.84 7.01
C ASN A 320 -28.48 -42.32 7.30
N THR A 321 -28.05 -42.63 8.53
CA THR A 321 -27.61 -43.98 8.93
C THR A 321 -28.56 -44.72 9.87
N THR A 322 -29.69 -44.13 10.26
CA THR A 322 -30.84 -44.89 10.80
C THR A 322 -31.75 -45.41 9.69
N PRO A 323 -31.64 -46.68 9.25
CA PRO A 323 -32.71 -47.30 8.50
C PRO A 323 -33.92 -47.48 9.42
N ASN A 324 -35.09 -47.07 8.91
CA ASN A 324 -36.42 -47.43 9.39
C ASN A 324 -36.46 -48.80 10.10
N SER A 325 -36.32 -48.80 11.42
CA SER A 325 -36.67 -49.92 12.26
C SER A 325 -37.09 -49.33 13.58
N LEU A 326 -38.41 -49.09 13.68
CA LEU A 326 -39.26 -48.96 14.87
C LEU A 326 -40.50 -48.11 14.51
N ASN A 327 -41.27 -48.58 13.52
CA ASN A 327 -42.72 -48.45 13.64
C ASN A 327 -43.16 -49.57 14.57
N ASP A 328 -43.46 -49.25 15.83
CA ASP A 328 -44.77 -49.53 16.43
C ASP A 328 -44.75 -49.32 17.95
N ALA A 329 -45.84 -48.72 18.42
CA ALA A 329 -46.27 -48.64 19.83
C ALA A 329 -45.47 -47.74 20.79
N ASN A 330 -45.55 -46.41 20.63
CA ASN A 330 -46.09 -45.53 21.68
C ASN A 330 -46.09 -44.06 21.23
N LYS A 331 -47.16 -43.69 20.53
CA LYS A 331 -47.54 -42.31 20.26
C LYS A 331 -48.23 -41.75 21.50
N LYS A 332 -47.52 -41.04 22.38
CA LYS A 332 -48.09 -40.05 23.32
C LYS A 332 -47.00 -39.25 24.03
N VAL A 333 -46.49 -38.20 23.38
CA VAL A 333 -46.40 -36.87 23.98
C VAL A 333 -46.75 -35.88 22.88
N VAL A 334 -47.90 -35.23 23.07
CA VAL A 334 -48.35 -34.11 22.25
C VAL A 334 -47.41 -32.94 22.51
N VAL A 335 -46.68 -32.49 21.48
CA VAL A 335 -46.23 -31.10 21.42
C VAL A 335 -46.75 -30.51 20.12
N ASN A 336 -47.66 -29.56 20.31
CA ASN A 336 -48.46 -28.87 19.32
C ASN A 336 -47.55 -28.07 18.35
N PRO A 337 -47.68 -28.18 17.02
CA PRO A 337 -46.86 -27.43 16.08
C PRO A 337 -47.51 -26.07 15.81
N LYS A 338 -47.27 -25.07 16.67
CA LYS A 338 -47.64 -23.67 16.38
C LYS A 338 -46.64 -22.66 16.95
N SER A 339 -45.59 -22.40 16.17
CA SER A 339 -44.99 -21.07 15.94
C SER A 339 -43.78 -21.28 15.02
N SER A 340 -43.96 -21.16 13.70
CA SER A 340 -43.63 -19.95 12.95
C SER A 340 -42.17 -19.50 13.13
N SER A 341 -41.36 -19.80 12.11
CA SER A 341 -40.38 -18.89 11.52
C SER A 341 -39.68 -17.92 12.48
N THR A 342 -38.53 -18.29 13.00
CA THR A 342 -37.48 -17.32 13.31
C THR A 342 -36.14 -17.98 13.02
N ASN A 343 -35.36 -17.33 12.17
CA ASN A 343 -33.96 -17.62 11.90
C ASN A 343 -33.23 -17.91 13.22
N ARG A 344 -32.99 -19.19 13.53
CA ARG A 344 -32.04 -19.57 14.57
C ARG A 344 -30.66 -19.44 13.92
N VAL A 345 -30.15 -18.22 13.87
CA VAL A 345 -28.72 -17.99 13.65
C VAL A 345 -28.03 -18.76 14.78
N LYS A 346 -27.44 -19.92 14.47
CA LYS A 346 -26.60 -20.67 15.41
C LYS A 346 -25.38 -19.79 15.68
N LYS A 347 -25.48 -18.85 16.63
CA LYS A 347 -24.35 -18.01 17.04
C LYS A 347 -23.42 -18.87 17.89
N ALA A 348 -22.24 -19.16 17.36
CA ALA A 348 -21.15 -19.71 18.16
C ALA A 348 -20.58 -18.60 19.04
N ILE A 349 -20.28 -18.94 20.28
CA ILE A 349 -19.66 -18.03 21.24
C ILE A 349 -18.23 -18.51 21.47
N VAL A 350 -17.25 -17.61 21.36
CA VAL A 350 -15.86 -17.90 21.69
C VAL A 350 -15.68 -17.80 23.20
N ASP A 351 -15.46 -18.94 23.85
CA ASP A 351 -15.25 -19.04 25.30
C ASP A 351 -13.76 -18.95 25.68
N PRO A 352 -13.42 -18.53 26.91
CA PRO A 352 -12.03 -18.44 27.37
C PRO A 352 -11.25 -19.76 27.28
N ASN A 353 -11.94 -20.90 27.38
CA ASN A 353 -11.33 -22.23 27.30
C ASN A 353 -10.89 -22.61 25.87
N ASP A 354 -11.48 -21.99 24.84
CA ASP A 354 -11.14 -22.26 23.43
C ASP A 354 -9.87 -21.53 22.99
N VAL A 355 -9.40 -20.55 23.77
CA VAL A 355 -8.15 -19.80 23.55
C VAL A 355 -6.93 -20.50 24.17
N ALA A 356 -7.15 -21.47 25.07
CA ALA A 356 -6.12 -22.04 25.95
C ALA A 356 -5.46 -23.33 25.42
N LEU A 357 -5.24 -23.46 24.11
CA LEU A 357 -4.59 -24.63 23.50
C LEU A 357 -3.10 -24.45 23.25
#